data_AF-A0A672KRA0-F1
#
_entry.id   AF-A0A672KRA0-F1
#
_cell.length_a   1.000
_cell.length_b   1.000
_cell.length_c   1.000
_cell.angle_alpha   90.00
_cell.angle_beta   90.00
_cell.angle_gamma   90.00
#
_symmetry.space_group_name_H-M   'P 1'
#
loop_
_entity.id
_entity.type
_entity.pdbx_description
1 polymer ?
#
loop_
_entity_poly.entity_id
_entity_poly.type
_entity_poly.pdbx_seq_one_letter_code
_entity_poly.pdbx_strand_id
1 'polypeptide(L)'
;MNTFLVTPTFECFLQYLFQSSFTEIYNFLYICSLYKFQSNLNIATWGTPVQSTLAYNWYAQNALDGLSSTCTHTDAQSDPWWKLDLLKTYSVNSVTITNRLDCCSTRINGAEIRIGNNSLDVFSNPVCAVVSSIPAGATYSYSCRGMEGRYVIVNIPGTSKVLTLCEVGVYVIFPGNLATGRTITQSSTIGTWLGQQAIDFNPGFIQPSSSCSSTDNQTNPWWRVDLSSVYRVSRVVITNRLDCCPEQIDGAEIHIGNSLENNGNNNPICAVISSIPAGVSSTYTCNGMDGRYVSLFIPGDSKILTLCEVEVYEEDVPFGKRLFKKQILFFLSKTHFVFNYFHIAYFSYFHFCFESMVKNW
;
A
#
# COMPACT_ATOMS: atom_id res chain seq x y z
N MET A 1 11.75 -26.28 35.22
CA MET A 1 13.03 -26.10 34.48
C MET A 1 12.76 -26.52 33.05
N ASN A 2 12.34 -25.59 32.20
CA ASN A 2 12.03 -25.86 30.80
C ASN A 2 13.22 -25.46 29.94
N THR A 3 13.78 -26.46 29.28
CA THR A 3 14.71 -26.37 28.16
C THR A 3 14.00 -25.73 26.95
N PHE A 4 14.52 -24.61 26.48
CA PHE A 4 14.10 -24.04 25.20
C PHE A 4 14.71 -24.87 24.06
N LEU A 5 13.85 -25.49 23.25
CA LEU A 5 14.23 -26.08 21.96
C LEU A 5 14.52 -24.92 20.98
N VAL A 6 15.79 -24.77 20.63
CA VAL A 6 16.23 -23.89 19.54
C VAL A 6 15.89 -24.59 18.22
N THR A 7 15.11 -23.93 17.35
CA THR A 7 14.71 -24.49 16.06
C THR A 7 15.89 -24.47 15.07
N PRO A 8 16.00 -25.46 14.16
CA PRO A 8 17.12 -25.58 13.20
C PRO A 8 17.26 -24.41 12.22
N THR A 9 16.27 -23.51 12.15
CA THR A 9 16.33 -22.25 11.38
C THR A 9 17.30 -21.22 11.98
N PHE A 10 17.54 -21.26 13.30
CA PHE A 10 18.38 -20.29 13.99
C PHE A 10 19.88 -20.63 13.87
N GLU A 11 20.23 -21.92 13.81
CA GLU A 11 21.61 -22.38 13.59
C GLU A 11 22.09 -22.12 12.15
N CYS A 12 21.22 -22.29 11.14
CA CYS A 12 21.52 -21.91 9.76
C CYS A 12 21.80 -20.40 9.60
N PHE A 13 21.07 -19.56 10.33
CA PHE A 13 21.22 -18.10 10.30
C PHE A 13 22.56 -17.65 10.90
N LEU A 14 22.99 -18.29 11.99
CA LEU A 14 24.28 -18.01 12.64
C LEU A 14 25.46 -18.46 11.78
N GLN A 15 25.41 -19.62 11.13
CA GLN A 15 26.51 -20.08 10.27
C GLN A 15 26.70 -19.24 8.99
N TYR A 16 25.62 -18.72 8.39
CA TYR A 16 25.70 -17.82 7.24
C TYR A 16 26.38 -16.48 7.60
N LEU A 17 26.08 -15.93 8.78
CA LEU A 17 26.71 -14.69 9.28
C LEU A 17 28.23 -14.82 9.52
N PHE A 18 28.72 -16.03 9.84
CA PHE A 18 30.15 -16.27 10.07
C PHE A 18 30.98 -16.47 8.78
N GLN A 19 30.34 -16.70 7.62
CA GLN A 19 31.02 -16.95 6.34
C GLN A 19 30.81 -15.84 5.29
N SER A 20 29.93 -14.88 5.57
CA SER A 20 29.59 -13.80 4.64
C SER A 20 30.56 -12.63 4.75
N SER A 21 30.95 -12.03 3.62
CA SER A 21 31.68 -10.75 3.66
C SER A 21 30.79 -9.63 4.22
N PHE A 22 31.39 -8.58 4.82
CA PHE A 22 30.65 -7.41 5.34
C PHE A 22 29.66 -6.82 4.31
N THR A 23 29.97 -6.94 3.01
CA THR A 23 29.15 -6.46 1.90
C THR A 23 27.90 -7.31 1.65
N GLU A 24 27.95 -8.62 1.89
CA GLU A 24 26.81 -9.53 1.74
C GLU A 24 25.82 -9.39 2.90
N ILE A 25 26.32 -9.20 4.12
CA ILE A 25 25.49 -8.87 5.29
C ILE A 25 24.81 -7.52 5.08
N TYR A 26 25.53 -6.53 4.55
CA TYR A 26 24.97 -5.22 4.22
C TYR A 26 23.92 -5.30 3.11
N ASN A 27 24.14 -6.11 2.07
CA ASN A 27 23.15 -6.34 1.01
C ASN A 27 21.92 -7.11 1.51
N PHE A 28 22.09 -8.11 2.38
CA PHE A 28 20.97 -8.82 3.00
C PHE A 28 20.18 -7.91 3.94
N LEU A 29 20.85 -7.10 4.77
CA LEU A 29 20.22 -6.09 5.59
C LEU A 29 19.56 -4.97 4.76
N TYR A 30 20.14 -4.61 3.62
CA TYR A 30 19.57 -3.64 2.68
C TYR A 30 18.33 -4.22 1.98
N ILE A 31 18.37 -5.48 1.53
CA ILE A 31 17.19 -6.18 1.01
C ILE A 31 16.12 -6.32 2.12
N CYS A 32 16.49 -6.76 3.32
CA CYS A 32 15.60 -6.75 4.49
C CYS A 32 15.08 -5.34 4.83
N SER A 33 15.83 -4.27 4.56
CA SER A 33 15.38 -2.89 4.72
C SER A 33 14.39 -2.46 3.65
N LEU A 34 14.55 -2.94 2.40
CA LEU A 34 13.56 -2.79 1.33
C LEU A 34 12.27 -3.58 1.65
N TYR A 35 12.38 -4.70 2.37
CA TYR A 35 11.24 -5.48 2.87
C TYR A 35 10.65 -4.97 4.20
N LYS A 36 11.33 -4.05 4.91
CA LYS A 36 10.94 -3.63 6.28
C LYS A 36 9.90 -2.54 6.37
N PHE A 37 9.36 -2.07 5.25
CA PHE A 37 8.30 -1.04 5.25
C PHE A 37 7.05 -1.52 4.51
N GLN A 38 6.65 -2.77 4.74
CA GLN A 38 5.32 -3.22 4.41
C GLN A 38 4.40 -2.89 5.58
N SER A 39 3.96 -1.62 5.66
CA SER A 39 2.97 -1.20 6.65
C SER A 39 1.65 -1.90 6.33
N ASN A 40 1.26 -2.89 7.14
CA ASN A 40 -0.10 -3.42 7.16
C ASN A 40 -1.00 -2.33 7.76
N LEU A 41 -1.46 -1.41 6.91
CA LEU A 41 -2.30 -0.29 7.31
C LEU A 41 -3.77 -0.67 7.15
N ASN A 42 -4.56 -0.54 8.23
CA ASN A 42 -6.01 -0.68 8.15
C ASN A 42 -6.60 0.60 7.53
N ILE A 43 -7.13 0.48 6.32
CA ILE A 43 -7.68 1.60 5.55
C ILE A 43 -9.21 1.61 5.52
N ALA A 44 -9.85 0.67 6.22
CA ALA A 44 -11.29 0.48 6.10
C ALA A 44 -12.08 1.74 6.47
N THR A 45 -11.61 2.48 7.48
CA THR A 45 -12.23 3.71 7.98
C THR A 45 -12.20 4.88 7.00
N TRP A 46 -11.35 4.83 5.96
CA TRP A 46 -11.33 5.86 4.92
C TRP A 46 -12.46 5.66 3.89
N GLY A 47 -13.01 4.45 3.83
CA GLY A 47 -14.03 4.10 2.87
C GLY A 47 -15.44 4.46 3.31
N THR A 48 -16.38 4.30 2.38
CA THR A 48 -17.82 4.48 2.66
C THR A 48 -18.53 3.13 2.60
N PRO A 49 -19.10 2.64 3.72
CA PRO A 49 -19.83 1.39 3.74
C PRO A 49 -21.31 1.58 3.41
N VAL A 50 -21.87 0.61 2.69
CA VAL A 50 -23.30 0.45 2.44
C VAL A 50 -23.68 -1.02 2.59
N GLN A 51 -24.96 -1.29 2.82
CA GLN A 51 -25.46 -2.66 2.94
C GLN A 51 -26.76 -2.83 2.15
N SER A 52 -27.02 -4.06 1.75
CA SER A 52 -28.21 -4.47 0.97
C SER A 52 -29.54 -3.95 1.55
N THR A 53 -29.75 -4.07 2.85
CA THR A 53 -30.94 -3.59 3.57
C THR A 53 -30.58 -3.16 4.98
N LEU A 54 -31.36 -2.30 5.62
CA LEU A 54 -31.16 -1.86 6.99
C LEU A 54 -32.20 -2.44 7.95
N ALA A 55 -31.75 -3.23 8.93
CA ALA A 55 -32.58 -3.69 10.04
C ALA A 55 -32.24 -2.96 11.34
N TYR A 56 -33.26 -2.62 12.14
CA TYR A 56 -33.14 -2.11 13.51
C TYR A 56 -32.19 -0.91 13.72
N ASN A 57 -31.97 -0.07 12.69
CA ASN A 57 -30.99 1.02 12.72
C ASN A 57 -29.54 0.58 13.00
N TRP A 58 -29.19 -0.67 12.67
CA TRP A 58 -27.83 -1.18 12.74
C TRP A 58 -27.14 -0.91 11.41
N TYR A 59 -26.67 0.33 11.27
CA TYR A 59 -26.14 0.89 10.03
C TYR A 59 -24.84 0.23 9.57
N ALA A 60 -24.59 0.28 8.26
CA ALA A 60 -23.38 -0.28 7.65
C ALA A 60 -22.08 0.32 8.22
N GLN A 61 -22.14 1.59 8.67
CA GLN A 61 -21.04 2.34 9.28
C GLN A 61 -20.56 1.75 10.59
N ASN A 62 -21.43 1.03 11.33
CA ASN A 62 -21.06 0.42 12.60
C ASN A 62 -19.96 -0.62 12.46
N ALA A 63 -19.71 -1.17 11.26
CA ALA A 63 -18.59 -2.09 11.04
C ALA A 63 -17.22 -1.39 11.00
N LEU A 64 -17.16 -0.05 11.05
CA LEU A 64 -15.92 0.73 10.87
C LEU A 64 -15.72 1.77 11.97
N ASP A 65 -16.48 1.71 13.07
CA ASP A 65 -16.45 2.70 14.13
C ASP A 65 -15.41 2.39 15.23
N GLY A 66 -14.75 1.23 15.14
CA GLY A 66 -13.73 0.77 16.09
C GLY A 66 -14.32 0.18 17.38
N LEU A 67 -15.62 -0.11 17.43
CA LEU A 67 -16.31 -0.62 18.61
C LEU A 67 -16.87 -2.02 18.33
N SER A 68 -16.38 -3.03 19.07
CA SER A 68 -16.88 -4.41 18.94
C SER A 68 -18.29 -4.63 19.51
N SER A 69 -18.89 -3.60 20.14
CA SER A 69 -20.23 -3.64 20.74
C SER A 69 -21.32 -3.12 19.80
N THR A 70 -20.97 -2.39 18.75
CA THR A 70 -21.87 -1.95 17.69
C THR A 70 -21.69 -2.85 16.48
N CYS A 71 -22.79 -3.15 15.78
CA CYS A 71 -22.73 -4.03 14.62
C CYS A 71 -23.67 -3.54 13.53
N THR A 72 -23.44 -4.01 12.31
CA THR A 72 -24.35 -3.89 11.17
C THR A 72 -25.45 -4.96 11.25
N HIS A 73 -26.59 -4.73 10.62
CA HIS A 73 -27.61 -5.77 10.50
C HIS A 73 -28.46 -5.59 9.25
N THR A 74 -28.54 -6.64 8.43
CA THR A 74 -29.48 -6.70 7.30
C THR A 74 -30.82 -7.30 7.72
N ASP A 75 -31.87 -7.06 6.95
CA ASP A 75 -33.08 -7.88 7.06
C ASP A 75 -32.79 -9.32 6.61
N ALA A 76 -33.68 -10.24 6.97
CA ALA A 76 -33.66 -11.60 6.45
C ALA A 76 -34.04 -11.59 4.97
N GLN A 77 -33.08 -11.92 4.10
CA GLN A 77 -33.27 -11.89 2.64
C GLN A 77 -32.39 -12.94 1.95
N SER A 78 -32.50 -13.03 0.63
CA SER A 78 -31.57 -13.83 -0.17
C SER A 78 -30.27 -13.05 -0.41
N ASP A 79 -29.14 -13.73 -0.21
CA ASP A 79 -27.80 -13.22 -0.52
C ASP A 79 -27.48 -11.81 0.02
N PRO A 80 -27.75 -11.50 1.31
CA PRO A 80 -27.46 -10.18 1.86
C PRO A 80 -25.96 -9.90 1.83
N TRP A 81 -25.64 -8.64 1.60
CA TRP A 81 -24.28 -8.15 1.48
C TRP A 81 -24.07 -6.82 2.21
N TRP A 82 -22.81 -6.62 2.59
CA TRP A 82 -22.22 -5.35 3.02
C TRP A 82 -21.07 -5.04 2.07
N LYS A 83 -20.94 -3.79 1.65
CA LYS A 83 -19.95 -3.33 0.67
C LYS A 83 -19.27 -2.07 1.19
N LEU A 84 -17.95 -2.08 1.15
CA LEU A 84 -17.09 -0.93 1.39
C LEU A 84 -16.54 -0.40 0.08
N ASP A 85 -16.74 0.90 -0.17
CA ASP A 85 -16.04 1.63 -1.21
C ASP A 85 -14.76 2.26 -0.63
N LEU A 86 -13.58 1.78 -1.04
CA LEU A 86 -12.27 2.32 -0.63
C LEU A 86 -11.89 3.61 -1.39
N LEU A 87 -12.77 4.13 -2.25
CA LEU A 87 -12.61 5.33 -3.07
C LEU A 87 -11.61 5.21 -4.23
N LYS A 88 -10.53 4.44 -4.05
CA LYS A 88 -9.60 4.02 -5.11
C LYS A 88 -9.28 2.53 -5.04
N THR A 89 -8.62 2.03 -6.09
CA THR A 89 -8.15 0.64 -6.13
C THR A 89 -6.92 0.49 -5.24
N TYR A 90 -6.92 -0.52 -4.38
CA TYR A 90 -5.77 -0.92 -3.57
C TYR A 90 -5.45 -2.39 -3.74
N SER A 91 -4.20 -2.76 -3.46
CA SER A 91 -3.79 -4.16 -3.27
C SER A 91 -4.09 -4.59 -1.84
N VAL A 92 -5.19 -5.35 -1.65
CA VAL A 92 -5.67 -5.78 -0.35
C VAL A 92 -4.95 -7.06 0.08
N ASN A 93 -4.23 -6.98 1.19
CA ASN A 93 -3.48 -8.10 1.76
C ASN A 93 -4.35 -9.02 2.58
N SER A 94 -5.18 -8.46 3.45
CA SER A 94 -6.06 -9.21 4.32
C SER A 94 -7.26 -8.40 4.78
N VAL A 95 -8.35 -9.09 5.07
CA VAL A 95 -9.56 -8.53 5.68
C VAL A 95 -9.77 -9.18 7.04
N THR A 96 -10.01 -8.39 8.06
CA THR A 96 -10.43 -8.89 9.37
C THR A 96 -11.93 -8.71 9.55
N ILE A 97 -12.58 -9.67 10.22
CA ILE A 97 -14.01 -9.59 10.55
C ILE A 97 -14.18 -9.92 12.03
N THR A 98 -14.84 -9.03 12.76
CA THR A 98 -15.34 -9.28 14.12
C THR A 98 -16.79 -9.70 14.08
N ASN A 99 -17.07 -10.88 14.65
CA ASN A 99 -18.41 -11.44 14.67
C ASN A 99 -19.22 -10.96 15.89
N ARG A 100 -20.54 -11.11 15.81
CA ARG A 100 -21.50 -10.80 16.85
C ARG A 100 -21.19 -11.54 18.17
N LEU A 101 -21.26 -10.82 19.29
CA LEU A 101 -20.88 -11.32 20.62
C LEU A 101 -22.03 -11.99 21.39
N ASP A 102 -23.23 -11.40 21.35
CA ASP A 102 -24.35 -11.74 22.24
C ASP A 102 -25.12 -13.00 21.83
N CYS A 103 -25.38 -13.20 20.53
CA CYS A 103 -26.04 -14.39 20.01
C CYS A 103 -25.67 -14.65 18.55
N CYS A 104 -26.15 -15.79 18.03
CA CYS A 104 -26.37 -15.93 16.60
C CYS A 104 -25.07 -15.87 15.76
N SER A 105 -23.93 -16.15 16.39
CA SER A 105 -22.60 -16.11 15.78
C SER A 105 -22.46 -17.04 14.56
N THR A 106 -23.25 -18.12 14.50
CA THR A 106 -23.24 -19.06 13.38
C THR A 106 -23.82 -18.49 12.08
N ARG A 107 -24.50 -17.33 12.10
CA ARG A 107 -25.08 -16.70 10.91
C ARG A 107 -24.04 -16.32 9.86
N ILE A 108 -22.81 -16.04 10.27
CA ILE A 108 -21.70 -15.66 9.36
C ILE A 108 -21.10 -16.87 8.62
N ASN A 109 -21.43 -18.11 9.04
CA ASN A 109 -20.84 -19.32 8.47
C ASN A 109 -21.22 -19.46 6.99
N GLY A 110 -20.21 -19.54 6.13
CA GLY A 110 -20.35 -19.58 4.68
C GLY A 110 -20.32 -18.21 4.01
N ALA A 111 -20.07 -17.11 4.75
CA ALA A 111 -19.94 -15.80 4.14
C ALA A 111 -18.70 -15.74 3.23
N GLU A 112 -18.80 -15.02 2.13
CA GLU A 112 -17.76 -14.80 1.15
C GLU A 112 -17.24 -13.37 1.28
N ILE A 113 -15.92 -13.23 1.32
CA ILE A 113 -15.22 -11.96 1.22
C ILE A 113 -14.78 -11.82 -0.23
N ARG A 114 -15.22 -10.76 -0.91
CA ARG A 114 -14.93 -10.47 -2.31
C ARG A 114 -14.24 -9.12 -2.45
N ILE A 115 -13.30 -9.03 -3.38
CA ILE A 115 -12.59 -7.78 -3.68
C ILE A 115 -12.58 -7.57 -5.19
N GLY A 116 -12.88 -6.36 -5.64
CA GLY A 116 -12.76 -6.03 -7.06
C GLY A 116 -13.22 -4.62 -7.38
N ASN A 117 -13.51 -4.37 -8.65
CA ASN A 117 -13.82 -3.05 -9.17
C ASN A 117 -15.26 -2.92 -9.71
N ASN A 118 -16.08 -3.97 -9.63
CA ASN A 118 -17.48 -3.90 -10.06
C ASN A 118 -18.38 -3.46 -8.89
N SER A 119 -18.93 -2.25 -9.00
CA SER A 119 -19.80 -1.67 -7.98
C SER A 119 -21.26 -2.10 -8.10
N LEU A 120 -21.70 -2.48 -9.31
CA LEU A 120 -23.09 -2.75 -9.67
C LEU A 120 -23.45 -4.21 -9.39
N ASP A 121 -22.64 -5.13 -9.92
CA ASP A 121 -22.78 -6.56 -9.64
C ASP A 121 -21.70 -6.99 -8.67
N VAL A 122 -22.02 -6.89 -7.38
CA VAL A 122 -21.10 -7.21 -6.29
C VAL A 122 -20.64 -8.66 -6.32
N PHE A 123 -21.46 -9.58 -6.86
CA PHE A 123 -21.20 -11.02 -6.90
C PHE A 123 -20.26 -11.43 -8.04
N SER A 124 -20.07 -10.56 -9.03
CA SER A 124 -19.08 -10.77 -10.09
C SER A 124 -17.63 -10.58 -9.63
N ASN A 125 -17.41 -9.87 -8.51
CA ASN A 125 -16.06 -9.67 -7.98
C ASN A 125 -15.49 -10.99 -7.43
N PRO A 126 -14.20 -11.28 -7.63
CA PRO A 126 -13.58 -12.53 -7.19
C PRO A 126 -13.62 -12.70 -5.67
N VAL A 127 -13.79 -13.96 -5.24
CA VAL A 127 -13.76 -14.35 -3.82
C VAL A 127 -12.31 -14.38 -3.35
N CYS A 128 -12.00 -13.58 -2.33
CA CYS A 128 -10.75 -13.64 -1.58
C CYS A 128 -10.74 -14.84 -0.62
N ALA A 129 -11.80 -14.98 0.18
CA ALA A 129 -11.89 -15.99 1.21
C ALA A 129 -13.34 -16.35 1.54
N VAL A 130 -13.52 -17.54 2.10
CA VAL A 130 -14.80 -18.00 2.65
C VAL A 130 -14.67 -18.14 4.17
N VAL A 131 -15.60 -17.55 4.88
CA VAL A 131 -15.71 -17.59 6.34
C VAL A 131 -16.31 -18.94 6.74
N SER A 132 -15.49 -19.87 7.22
CA SER A 132 -15.97 -21.16 7.72
C SER A 132 -16.76 -21.00 9.03
N SER A 133 -16.16 -20.34 10.01
CA SER A 133 -16.78 -19.96 11.27
C SER A 133 -15.96 -18.90 11.98
N ILE A 134 -16.62 -18.00 12.71
CA ILE A 134 -15.98 -17.08 13.65
C ILE A 134 -16.72 -17.23 14.99
N PRO A 135 -16.04 -17.57 16.10
CA PRO A 135 -16.67 -17.61 17.41
C PRO A 135 -17.32 -16.27 17.79
N ALA A 136 -18.26 -16.30 18.74
CA ALA A 136 -18.95 -15.09 19.18
C ALA A 136 -17.95 -14.03 19.70
N GLY A 137 -18.03 -12.80 19.17
CA GLY A 137 -17.16 -11.70 19.55
C GLY A 137 -15.70 -11.82 19.10
N ALA A 138 -15.31 -12.89 18.42
CA ALA A 138 -13.95 -13.08 17.96
C ALA A 138 -13.69 -12.31 16.67
N THR A 139 -12.43 -11.91 16.46
CA THR A 139 -11.93 -11.29 15.24
C THR A 139 -11.01 -12.25 14.51
N TYR A 140 -11.36 -12.62 13.27
CA TYR A 140 -10.54 -13.50 12.44
C TYR A 140 -9.99 -12.72 11.24
N SER A 141 -8.79 -13.07 10.79
CA SER A 141 -8.11 -12.46 9.64
C SER A 141 -8.08 -13.42 8.45
N TYR A 142 -8.39 -12.90 7.27
CA TYR A 142 -8.46 -13.63 6.02
C TYR A 142 -7.50 -13.02 5.02
N SER A 143 -6.51 -13.81 4.56
CA SER A 143 -5.54 -13.34 3.58
C SER A 143 -6.14 -13.30 2.18
N CYS A 144 -6.04 -12.14 1.55
CA CYS A 144 -6.45 -11.87 0.17
C CYS A 144 -5.26 -11.77 -0.79
N ARG A 145 -4.04 -12.03 -0.32
CA ARG A 145 -2.83 -12.20 -1.15
C ARG A 145 -2.56 -11.04 -2.12
N GLY A 146 -2.92 -9.81 -1.73
CA GLY A 146 -2.70 -8.63 -2.55
C GLY A 146 -3.71 -8.43 -3.68
N MET A 147 -4.89 -9.04 -3.59
CA MET A 147 -5.98 -8.84 -4.57
C MET A 147 -6.29 -7.36 -4.77
N GLU A 148 -6.32 -6.92 -6.03
CA GLU A 148 -6.60 -5.53 -6.38
C GLU A 148 -8.10 -5.26 -6.48
N GLY A 149 -8.56 -4.23 -5.78
CA GLY A 149 -9.93 -3.76 -5.92
C GLY A 149 -10.20 -2.47 -5.16
N ARG A 150 -11.21 -1.73 -5.63
CA ARG A 150 -11.81 -0.58 -4.95
C ARG A 150 -12.88 -0.99 -3.95
N TYR A 151 -13.57 -2.09 -4.20
CA TYR A 151 -14.68 -2.55 -3.38
C TYR A 151 -14.29 -3.79 -2.59
N VAL A 152 -14.56 -3.78 -1.27
CA VAL A 152 -14.51 -4.96 -0.41
C VAL A 152 -15.95 -5.32 -0.04
N ILE A 153 -16.38 -6.53 -0.38
CA ILE A 153 -17.74 -6.99 -0.14
C ILE A 153 -17.70 -8.20 0.79
N VAL A 154 -18.62 -8.24 1.75
CA VAL A 154 -18.92 -9.43 2.52
C VAL A 154 -20.36 -9.80 2.23
N ASN A 155 -20.58 -10.96 1.61
CA ASN A 155 -21.93 -11.47 1.32
C ASN A 155 -22.12 -12.85 1.93
N ILE A 156 -23.34 -13.20 2.33
CA ILE A 156 -23.67 -14.54 2.83
C ILE A 156 -24.66 -15.19 1.85
N PRO A 157 -24.21 -16.16 1.02
CA PRO A 157 -25.08 -16.77 0.03
C PRO A 157 -26.18 -17.63 0.67
N GLY A 158 -27.33 -17.68 0.02
CA GLY A 158 -28.49 -18.50 0.37
C GLY A 158 -29.74 -17.69 0.74
N THR A 159 -30.84 -18.41 0.91
CA THR A 159 -32.16 -17.84 1.21
C THR A 159 -32.35 -17.53 2.69
N SER A 160 -33.07 -16.44 2.99
CA SER A 160 -33.43 -16.04 4.36
C SER A 160 -32.21 -15.92 5.29
N LYS A 161 -31.10 -15.43 4.76
CA LYS A 161 -29.87 -15.14 5.49
C LYS A 161 -29.94 -13.75 6.11
N VAL A 162 -29.15 -13.56 7.16
CA VAL A 162 -28.97 -12.28 7.85
C VAL A 162 -27.46 -12.06 8.00
N LEU A 163 -26.98 -10.91 7.56
CA LEU A 163 -25.58 -10.52 7.71
C LEU A 163 -25.44 -9.53 8.87
N THR A 164 -24.50 -9.82 9.77
CA THR A 164 -24.11 -8.97 10.88
C THR A 164 -22.59 -8.95 10.98
N LEU A 165 -22.01 -7.77 10.97
CA LEU A 165 -20.56 -7.52 11.09
C LEU A 165 -20.37 -6.47 12.17
N CYS A 166 -19.57 -6.75 13.19
CA CYS A 166 -19.32 -5.80 14.27
C CYS A 166 -18.09 -4.93 13.99
N GLU A 167 -17.08 -5.49 13.32
CA GLU A 167 -15.96 -4.69 12.83
C GLU A 167 -15.41 -5.34 11.57
N VAL A 168 -14.96 -4.53 10.61
CA VAL A 168 -14.27 -4.96 9.40
C VAL A 168 -13.00 -4.15 9.24
N GLY A 169 -11.84 -4.81 9.27
CA GLY A 169 -10.56 -4.19 8.93
C GLY A 169 -10.12 -4.59 7.54
N VAL A 170 -9.54 -3.65 6.79
CA VAL A 170 -9.02 -3.88 5.44
C VAL A 170 -7.56 -3.44 5.44
N TYR A 171 -6.67 -4.41 5.34
CA TYR A 171 -5.23 -4.19 5.38
C TYR A 171 -4.67 -4.26 3.96
N VAL A 172 -4.03 -3.19 3.53
CA VAL A 172 -3.43 -3.08 2.20
C VAL A 172 -1.92 -3.13 2.24
N ILE A 173 -1.34 -3.41 1.09
CA ILE A 173 0.09 -3.29 0.85
C ILE A 173 0.30 -2.14 -0.14
N PHE A 174 1.28 -1.29 0.14
CA PHE A 174 1.83 -0.34 -0.82
C PHE A 174 3.21 -0.81 -1.28
N PRO A 175 3.30 -1.86 -2.12
CA PRO A 175 4.58 -2.46 -2.40
C PRO A 175 5.38 -1.49 -3.28
N GLY A 176 6.55 -1.09 -2.81
CA GLY A 176 7.48 -0.30 -3.62
C GLY A 176 7.16 1.19 -3.78
N ASN A 177 6.31 1.79 -2.93
CA ASN A 177 6.23 3.25 -2.86
C ASN A 177 7.55 3.81 -2.31
N LEU A 178 8.32 4.49 -3.15
CA LEU A 178 9.62 5.06 -2.83
C LEU A 178 9.53 6.33 -1.99
N ALA A 179 8.39 7.02 -2.03
CA ALA A 179 8.19 8.33 -1.41
C ALA A 179 7.90 8.25 0.09
N THR A 180 7.34 7.14 0.57
CA THR A 180 6.97 6.93 1.97
C THR A 180 8.12 7.19 2.92
N GLY A 181 7.85 7.98 3.98
CA GLY A 181 8.80 8.25 5.06
C GLY A 181 10.05 9.02 4.61
N ARG A 182 10.05 9.57 3.38
CA ARG A 182 11.14 10.38 2.85
C ARG A 182 11.09 11.81 3.35
N THR A 183 12.18 12.53 3.11
CA THR A 183 12.26 13.95 3.44
C THR A 183 11.51 14.77 2.40
N ILE A 184 10.60 15.60 2.90
CA ILE A 184 9.81 16.53 2.10
C ILE A 184 10.25 17.97 2.34
N THR A 185 10.18 18.79 1.30
CA THR A 185 10.21 20.25 1.39
C THR A 185 9.12 20.83 0.50
N GLN A 186 8.42 21.85 0.97
CA GLN A 186 7.46 22.61 0.18
C GLN A 186 7.74 24.11 0.30
N SER A 187 7.27 24.89 -0.66
CA SER A 187 7.60 26.32 -0.80
C SER A 187 7.09 27.18 0.35
N SER A 188 5.94 26.83 0.92
CA SER A 188 5.31 27.45 2.09
C SER A 188 4.30 26.48 2.70
N THR A 189 3.72 26.80 3.84
CA THR A 189 2.79 25.92 4.56
C THR A 189 1.63 26.72 5.11
N ILE A 190 0.42 26.40 4.68
CA ILE A 190 -0.79 26.98 5.28
C ILE A 190 -1.18 26.20 6.55
N GLY A 191 -1.14 26.87 7.70
CA GLY A 191 -1.57 26.30 8.98
C GLY A 191 -0.89 24.95 9.30
N THR A 192 -1.69 23.89 9.37
CA THR A 192 -1.26 22.52 9.71
C THR A 192 -1.09 21.58 8.52
N TRP A 193 -1.12 22.11 7.28
CA TRP A 193 -1.06 21.33 6.04
C TRP A 193 0.40 21.08 5.61
N LEU A 194 1.11 20.31 6.43
CA LEU A 194 2.54 20.00 6.28
C LEU A 194 2.83 19.18 5.02
N GLY A 195 3.97 19.44 4.39
CA GLY A 195 4.41 18.68 3.21
C GLY A 195 4.47 17.17 3.41
N GLN A 196 4.83 16.71 4.61
CA GLN A 196 4.94 15.29 4.95
C GLN A 196 3.61 14.53 4.84
N GLN A 197 2.47 15.21 4.97
CA GLN A 197 1.16 14.59 4.86
C GLN A 197 0.89 14.06 3.44
N ALA A 198 1.58 14.55 2.42
CA ALA A 198 1.45 14.00 1.07
C ALA A 198 2.13 12.62 0.87
N ILE A 199 2.80 12.05 1.86
CA ILE A 199 3.49 10.75 1.74
C ILE A 199 3.33 9.87 2.99
N ASP A 200 2.31 10.13 3.80
CA ASP A 200 2.06 9.46 5.08
C ASP A 200 1.11 8.27 4.96
N PHE A 201 0.72 7.90 3.74
CA PHE A 201 -0.29 6.92 3.37
C PHE A 201 -1.72 7.33 3.68
N ASN A 202 -2.01 8.54 4.15
CA ASN A 202 -3.36 8.99 4.43
C ASN A 202 -3.85 9.93 3.32
N PRO A 203 -4.63 9.44 2.33
CA PRO A 203 -5.08 10.24 1.19
C PRO A 203 -6.11 11.34 1.52
N GLY A 204 -6.36 11.57 2.81
CA GLY A 204 -7.19 12.65 3.32
C GLY A 204 -8.66 12.58 3.01
N PHE A 205 -9.21 11.36 2.90
CA PHE A 205 -10.62 11.15 2.62
C PHE A 205 -11.56 11.45 3.80
N ILE A 206 -11.04 11.60 5.02
CA ILE A 206 -11.85 11.91 6.21
C ILE A 206 -11.70 13.39 6.61
N GLN A 207 -10.44 13.84 6.79
CA GLN A 207 -10.15 15.18 7.27
C GLN A 207 -8.96 15.78 6.51
N PRO A 208 -9.18 16.34 5.31
CA PRO A 208 -8.13 16.90 4.47
C PRO A 208 -7.18 17.85 5.20
N SER A 209 -7.68 18.64 6.15
CA SER A 209 -6.87 19.61 6.91
C SER A 209 -5.80 19.03 7.84
N SER A 210 -5.87 17.74 8.13
CA SER A 210 -4.89 17.02 8.95
C SER A 210 -4.13 15.95 8.17
N SER A 211 -4.39 15.80 6.87
CA SER A 211 -3.93 14.66 6.05
C SER A 211 -3.51 15.03 4.63
N CYS A 212 -3.72 16.26 4.19
CA CYS A 212 -3.17 16.76 2.94
C CYS A 212 -2.13 17.85 3.21
N SER A 213 -1.10 17.91 2.37
CA SER A 213 -0.19 19.05 2.32
C SER A 213 -0.81 20.20 1.53
N SER A 214 -0.50 21.45 1.90
CA SER A 214 -0.90 22.63 1.14
C SER A 214 0.07 23.78 1.37
N THR A 215 0.36 24.50 0.29
CA THR A 215 1.07 25.78 0.34
C THR A 215 0.13 26.92 0.69
N ASP A 216 0.70 28.08 1.02
CA ASP A 216 0.00 29.35 0.97
C ASP A 216 -0.34 29.73 -0.48
N ASN A 217 -1.20 30.73 -0.64
CA ASN A 217 -1.45 31.38 -1.92
C ASN A 217 -0.19 32.19 -2.30
N GLN A 218 0.51 31.74 -3.34
CA GLN A 218 1.77 32.35 -3.77
C GLN A 218 1.99 32.22 -5.28
N THR A 219 2.97 32.94 -5.80
CA THR A 219 3.50 32.69 -7.14
C THR A 219 4.33 31.41 -7.11
N ASN A 220 4.14 30.54 -8.11
CA ASN A 220 5.00 29.40 -8.38
C ASN A 220 5.16 28.42 -7.17
N PRO A 221 4.07 27.96 -6.50
CA PRO A 221 4.17 27.03 -5.39
C PRO A 221 4.74 25.68 -5.84
N TRP A 222 5.47 25.03 -4.94
CA TRP A 222 6.08 23.73 -5.22
C TRP A 222 6.19 22.85 -3.98
N TRP A 223 6.23 21.55 -4.24
CA TRP A 223 6.47 20.49 -3.27
C TRP A 223 7.51 19.53 -3.84
N ARG A 224 8.41 19.00 -3.02
CA ARG A 224 9.46 18.06 -3.44
C ARG A 224 9.72 16.98 -2.41
N VAL A 225 9.87 15.75 -2.90
CA VAL A 225 10.41 14.61 -2.15
C VAL A 225 11.85 14.29 -2.55
N ASP A 226 12.70 14.02 -1.55
CA ASP A 226 14.03 13.42 -1.73
C ASP A 226 13.97 11.91 -1.51
N LEU A 227 14.08 11.12 -2.58
CA LEU A 227 14.05 9.66 -2.54
C LEU A 227 15.30 9.03 -1.87
N SER A 228 16.27 9.85 -1.46
CA SER A 228 17.55 9.48 -0.83
C SER A 228 18.56 8.78 -1.74
N SER A 229 18.15 8.31 -2.91
CA SER A 229 19.02 7.74 -3.95
C SER A 229 18.44 8.03 -5.33
N VAL A 230 19.21 7.76 -6.38
CA VAL A 230 18.72 7.89 -7.76
C VAL A 230 17.95 6.61 -8.12
N TYR A 231 16.69 6.78 -8.53
CA TYR A 231 15.83 5.69 -8.98
C TYR A 231 15.39 5.91 -10.42
N ARG A 232 15.05 4.81 -11.08
CA ARG A 232 14.46 4.81 -12.42
C ARG A 232 12.93 4.88 -12.32
N VAL A 233 12.40 6.08 -12.08
CA VAL A 233 10.99 6.29 -11.76
C VAL A 233 10.10 5.96 -12.96
N SER A 234 9.24 4.96 -12.79
CA SER A 234 8.34 4.46 -13.84
C SER A 234 6.99 5.18 -13.83
N ARG A 235 6.45 5.49 -12.65
CA ARG A 235 5.18 6.18 -12.50
C ARG A 235 5.10 6.95 -11.19
N VAL A 236 4.29 7.99 -11.19
CA VAL A 236 3.89 8.77 -10.02
C VAL A 236 2.37 8.74 -9.92
N VAL A 237 1.83 8.46 -8.74
CA VAL A 237 0.39 8.48 -8.45
C VAL A 237 0.11 9.66 -7.53
N ILE A 238 -0.87 10.48 -7.90
CA ILE A 238 -1.23 11.68 -7.14
C ILE A 238 -2.69 11.60 -6.75
N THR A 239 -2.97 11.74 -5.45
CA THR A 239 -4.33 11.84 -4.91
C THR A 239 -4.68 13.29 -4.65
N ASN A 240 -5.77 13.74 -5.27
CA ASN A 240 -6.25 15.11 -5.12
C ASN A 240 -7.19 15.25 -3.91
N ARG A 241 -7.37 16.50 -3.49
CA ARG A 241 -8.27 16.89 -2.39
C ARG A 241 -9.71 16.48 -2.66
N LEU A 242 -10.39 15.98 -1.63
CA LEU A 242 -11.75 15.42 -1.72
C LEU A 242 -12.86 16.44 -1.47
N ASP A 243 -12.73 17.30 -0.46
CA ASP A 243 -13.82 18.14 0.08
C ASP A 243 -14.13 19.38 -0.77
N CYS A 244 -13.12 20.04 -1.34
CA CYS A 244 -13.32 21.15 -2.26
C CYS A 244 -12.07 21.44 -3.11
N CYS A 245 -12.27 22.34 -4.08
CA CYS A 245 -11.21 22.95 -4.88
C CYS A 245 -10.26 21.98 -5.62
N PRO A 246 -10.77 20.88 -6.23
CA PRO A 246 -9.91 19.96 -6.97
C PRO A 246 -9.17 20.64 -8.12
N GLU A 247 -9.71 21.72 -8.69
CA GLU A 247 -9.13 22.50 -9.78
C GLU A 247 -7.83 23.24 -9.41
N GLN A 248 -7.47 23.31 -8.12
CA GLN A 248 -6.22 23.99 -7.72
C GLN A 248 -4.96 23.30 -8.25
N ILE A 249 -5.01 21.99 -8.50
CA ILE A 249 -3.89 21.23 -9.05
C ILE A 249 -3.74 21.39 -10.58
N ASP A 250 -4.72 22.01 -11.24
CA ASP A 250 -4.73 22.15 -12.69
C ASP A 250 -3.54 22.99 -13.18
N GLY A 251 -2.77 22.41 -14.10
CA GLY A 251 -1.54 22.98 -14.62
C GLY A 251 -0.28 22.63 -13.81
N ALA A 252 -0.37 21.81 -12.75
CA ALA A 252 0.81 21.34 -12.04
C ALA A 252 1.70 20.47 -12.94
N GLU A 253 3.01 20.65 -12.81
CA GLU A 253 4.04 19.93 -13.54
C GLU A 253 4.76 18.97 -12.58
N ILE A 254 4.95 17.72 -13.00
CA ILE A 254 5.72 16.71 -12.28
C ILE A 254 7.12 16.68 -12.89
N HIS A 255 8.16 17.02 -12.12
CA HIS A 255 9.55 16.98 -12.58
C HIS A 255 10.33 15.89 -11.86
N ILE A 256 11.24 15.25 -12.58
CA ILE A 256 12.06 14.15 -12.05
C ILE A 256 13.52 14.36 -12.47
N GLY A 257 14.43 14.38 -11.50
CA GLY A 257 15.86 14.48 -11.79
C GLY A 257 16.74 14.54 -10.56
N ASN A 258 17.97 15.02 -10.77
CA ASN A 258 19.03 15.03 -9.75
C ASN A 258 19.49 16.44 -9.36
N SER A 259 19.01 17.48 -10.06
CA SER A 259 19.36 18.86 -9.75
C SER A 259 18.43 19.44 -8.68
N LEU A 260 18.99 20.29 -7.82
CA LEU A 260 18.25 21.14 -6.88
C LEU A 260 18.17 22.59 -7.37
N GLU A 261 18.69 22.90 -8.55
CA GLU A 261 18.50 24.21 -9.17
C GLU A 261 17.02 24.55 -9.29
N ASN A 262 16.63 25.77 -8.92
CA ASN A 262 15.24 26.18 -8.79
C ASN A 262 14.39 25.17 -7.98
N ASN A 263 14.95 24.68 -6.87
CA ASN A 263 14.36 23.64 -6.03
C ASN A 263 14.04 22.32 -6.75
N GLY A 264 14.65 22.05 -7.89
CA GLY A 264 14.38 20.87 -8.71
C GLY A 264 13.27 21.04 -9.73
N ASN A 265 12.64 22.22 -9.80
CA ASN A 265 11.58 22.54 -10.76
C ASN A 265 12.12 22.76 -12.19
N ASN A 266 13.44 22.76 -12.38
CA ASN A 266 14.06 22.78 -13.71
C ASN A 266 14.42 21.36 -14.21
N ASN A 267 14.20 20.32 -13.41
CA ASN A 267 14.42 18.94 -13.88
C ASN A 267 13.44 18.60 -15.02
N PRO A 268 13.74 17.60 -15.86
CA PRO A 268 12.83 17.19 -16.93
C PRO A 268 11.40 16.88 -16.44
N ILE A 269 10.41 17.32 -17.20
CA ILE A 269 8.99 17.09 -16.92
C ILE A 269 8.63 15.64 -17.26
N CYS A 270 8.06 14.93 -16.29
CA CYS A 270 7.38 13.65 -16.52
C CYS A 270 5.99 13.87 -17.13
N ALA A 271 5.17 14.74 -16.51
CA ALA A 271 3.82 15.01 -16.96
C ALA A 271 3.32 16.38 -16.50
N VAL A 272 2.32 16.90 -17.21
CA VAL A 272 1.53 18.06 -16.79
C VAL A 272 0.13 17.57 -16.42
N ILE A 273 -0.33 17.96 -15.23
CA ILE A 273 -1.63 17.62 -14.67
C ILE A 273 -2.66 18.56 -15.28
N SER A 274 -3.51 18.02 -16.15
CA SER A 274 -4.61 18.80 -16.72
C SER A 274 -5.72 19.02 -15.69
N SER A 275 -6.20 17.95 -15.07
CA SER A 275 -7.10 17.97 -13.93
C SER A 275 -7.11 16.62 -13.21
N ILE A 276 -7.38 16.62 -11.91
CA ILE A 276 -7.70 15.39 -11.16
C ILE A 276 -9.02 15.63 -10.44
N PRO A 277 -10.07 14.80 -10.63
CA PRO A 277 -11.32 14.97 -9.90
C PRO A 277 -11.14 14.87 -8.37
N ALA A 278 -12.08 15.43 -7.63
CA ALA A 278 -12.03 15.45 -6.18
C ALA A 278 -11.90 14.03 -5.59
N GLY A 279 -10.90 13.83 -4.72
CA GLY A 279 -10.62 12.56 -4.04
C GLY A 279 -10.15 11.42 -4.95
N VAL A 280 -9.87 11.70 -6.22
CA VAL A 280 -9.41 10.69 -7.17
C VAL A 280 -7.88 10.64 -7.18
N SER A 281 -7.33 9.44 -7.34
CA SER A 281 -5.92 9.25 -7.64
C SER A 281 -5.69 9.08 -9.14
N SER A 282 -4.79 9.86 -9.71
CA SER A 282 -4.37 9.72 -11.11
C SER A 282 -2.95 9.20 -11.20
N THR A 283 -2.71 8.28 -12.14
CA THR A 283 -1.38 7.69 -12.40
C THR A 283 -0.75 8.35 -13.62
N TYR A 284 0.49 8.83 -13.45
CA TYR A 284 1.30 9.44 -14.50
C TYR A 284 2.49 8.54 -14.80
N THR A 285 2.62 8.12 -16.06
CA THR A 285 3.72 7.25 -16.51
C THR A 285 4.92 8.11 -16.89
N CYS A 286 6.05 7.87 -16.23
CA CYS A 286 7.29 8.62 -16.38
C CYS A 286 8.38 7.86 -17.16
N ASN A 287 8.08 6.69 -17.73
CA ASN A 287 8.94 5.97 -18.66
C ASN A 287 10.39 5.68 -18.15
N GLY A 288 10.57 5.53 -16.84
CA GLY A 288 11.86 5.19 -16.25
C GLY A 288 12.85 6.36 -16.24
N MET A 289 12.38 7.57 -15.92
CA MET A 289 13.25 8.74 -15.72
C MET A 289 14.17 8.55 -14.51
N ASP A 290 15.46 8.80 -14.69
CA ASP A 290 16.43 8.70 -13.60
C ASP A 290 16.41 9.97 -12.74
N GLY A 291 16.05 9.83 -11.46
CA GLY A 291 15.98 10.96 -10.54
C GLY A 291 16.03 10.57 -9.07
N ARG A 292 16.67 11.43 -8.27
CA ARG A 292 16.61 11.43 -6.81
C ARG A 292 15.47 12.29 -6.27
N TYR A 293 15.13 13.34 -7.00
CA TYR A 293 14.11 14.29 -6.63
C TYR A 293 12.90 14.16 -7.54
N VAL A 294 11.72 14.12 -6.92
CA VAL A 294 10.44 14.31 -7.62
C VAL A 294 9.84 15.59 -7.07
N SER A 295 9.56 16.56 -7.93
CA SER A 295 8.89 17.81 -7.55
C SER A 295 7.58 17.98 -8.29
N LEU A 296 6.61 18.58 -7.60
CA LEU A 296 5.36 19.06 -8.15
C LEU A 296 5.37 20.58 -8.06
N PHE A 297 5.12 21.23 -9.19
CA PHE A 297 5.30 22.66 -9.36
C PHE A 297 4.12 23.23 -10.14
N ILE A 298 3.51 24.31 -9.66
CA ILE A 298 2.43 24.99 -10.42
C ILE A 298 2.95 26.35 -10.88
N PRO A 299 3.17 26.57 -12.19
CA PRO A 299 3.53 27.88 -12.69
C PRO A 299 2.37 28.88 -12.60
N GLY A 300 2.71 30.14 -12.34
CA GLY A 300 1.80 31.28 -12.37
C GLY A 300 1.59 31.95 -11.02
N ASP A 301 0.86 33.06 -11.06
CA ASP A 301 0.55 33.87 -9.88
C ASP A 301 -0.70 33.37 -9.16
N SER A 302 -0.73 33.63 -7.86
CA SER A 302 -1.85 33.33 -6.98
C SER A 302 -2.33 31.88 -6.99
N LYS A 303 -1.38 30.94 -6.95
CA LYS A 303 -1.61 29.50 -6.96
C LYS A 303 -1.48 28.91 -5.56
N ILE A 304 -2.18 27.80 -5.35
CA ILE A 304 -2.10 26.97 -4.13
C ILE A 304 -1.85 25.54 -4.61
N LEU A 305 -0.81 24.89 -4.10
CA LEU A 305 -0.55 23.48 -4.37
C LEU A 305 -1.01 22.65 -3.17
N THR A 306 -2.08 21.88 -3.36
CA THR A 306 -2.57 20.92 -2.36
C THR A 306 -2.36 19.49 -2.85
N LEU A 307 -1.75 18.64 -2.02
CA LEU A 307 -1.48 17.23 -2.35
C LEU A 307 -1.85 16.34 -1.16
N CYS A 308 -2.74 15.37 -1.38
CA CYS A 308 -3.20 14.49 -0.31
C CYS A 308 -2.45 13.15 -0.26
N GLU A 309 -1.93 12.66 -1.38
CA GLU A 309 -0.98 11.55 -1.39
C GLU A 309 -0.17 11.58 -2.69
N VAL A 310 1.12 11.31 -2.60
CA VAL A 310 2.06 11.20 -3.72
C VAL A 310 2.82 9.90 -3.57
N GLU A 311 2.57 8.97 -4.48
CA GLU A 311 3.22 7.67 -4.52
C GLU A 311 4.20 7.65 -5.69
N VAL A 312 5.42 7.19 -5.47
CA VAL A 312 6.48 7.14 -6.50
C VAL A 312 6.94 5.70 -6.65
N TYR A 313 6.91 5.17 -7.87
CA TYR A 313 7.27 3.78 -8.14
C TYR A 313 8.42 3.67 -9.15
N GLU A 314 9.30 2.69 -8.94
CA GLU A 314 10.29 2.28 -9.94
C GLU A 314 9.66 1.32 -10.95
N GLU A 315 10.32 1.07 -12.08
CA GLU A 315 9.92 0.03 -13.03
C GLU A 315 9.95 -1.34 -12.33
N ASP A 316 8.91 -2.16 -12.52
CA ASP A 316 8.90 -3.56 -12.06
C ASP A 316 9.96 -4.34 -12.83
N VAL A 317 11.21 -4.28 -12.39
CA VAL A 317 12.26 -5.15 -12.92
C VAL A 317 11.92 -6.55 -12.43
N PRO A 318 11.62 -7.52 -13.32
CA PRO A 318 11.35 -8.89 -12.90
C PRO A 318 12.49 -9.36 -11.99
N PHE A 319 12.13 -9.89 -10.82
CA PHE A 319 13.02 -10.15 -9.69
C PHE A 319 14.34 -10.86 -10.09
N GLY A 320 14.29 -11.70 -11.14
CA GLY A 320 15.43 -12.42 -11.70
C GLY A 320 16.46 -11.60 -12.48
N LYS A 321 16.19 -10.37 -12.90
CA LYS A 321 17.17 -9.52 -13.65
C LYS A 321 17.87 -8.47 -12.77
N ARG A 322 17.27 -8.12 -11.63
CA ARG A 322 17.82 -7.13 -10.68
C ARG A 322 19.08 -7.63 -10.00
N LEU A 323 19.13 -8.93 -9.67
CA LEU A 323 20.34 -9.59 -9.17
C LEU A 323 21.45 -9.61 -10.23
N PHE A 324 21.18 -10.04 -11.47
CA PHE A 324 22.23 -10.19 -12.48
C PHE A 324 22.86 -8.86 -12.94
N LYS A 325 22.09 -7.77 -13.09
CA LYS A 325 22.64 -6.52 -13.66
C LYS A 325 23.55 -5.76 -12.67
N LYS A 326 23.16 -5.67 -11.39
CA LYS A 326 24.01 -5.07 -10.35
C LYS A 326 25.22 -5.96 -10.02
N GLN A 327 25.05 -7.28 -10.04
CA GLN A 327 26.11 -8.23 -9.76
C GLN A 327 27.15 -8.25 -10.90
N ILE A 328 26.76 -8.26 -12.17
CA ILE A 328 27.71 -8.23 -13.32
C ILE A 328 28.52 -6.93 -13.37
N LEU A 329 27.91 -5.75 -13.16
CA LEU A 329 28.65 -4.48 -13.13
C LEU A 329 29.65 -4.40 -11.95
N PHE A 330 29.32 -5.02 -10.81
CA PHE A 330 30.22 -5.10 -9.65
C PHE A 330 31.33 -6.17 -9.84
N PHE A 331 31.03 -7.27 -10.53
CA PHE A 331 32.03 -8.28 -10.88
C PHE A 331 33.02 -7.78 -11.95
N LEU A 332 32.56 -7.06 -12.98
CA LEU A 332 33.43 -6.51 -14.03
C LEU A 332 34.37 -5.41 -13.54
N SER A 333 34.04 -4.72 -12.43
CA SER A 333 34.96 -3.75 -11.80
C SER A 333 36.03 -4.41 -10.91
N LYS A 334 35.91 -5.72 -10.62
CA LYS A 334 36.78 -6.45 -9.68
C LYS A 334 37.56 -7.62 -10.29
N THR A 335 37.35 -7.97 -11.55
CA THR A 335 38.05 -9.10 -12.24
C THR A 335 39.53 -8.84 -12.58
N HIS A 336 40.22 -7.94 -11.87
CA HIS A 336 41.68 -7.86 -11.93
C HIS A 336 42.42 -8.59 -10.80
N PHE A 337 41.72 -9.26 -9.89
CA PHE A 337 42.42 -10.02 -8.85
C PHE A 337 41.81 -11.41 -8.58
N VAL A 338 42.69 -12.40 -8.80
CA VAL A 338 42.73 -13.78 -8.28
C VAL A 338 41.91 -14.85 -9.00
N PHE A 339 42.62 -15.53 -9.90
CA PHE A 339 42.34 -16.90 -10.33
C PHE A 339 42.63 -17.90 -9.19
N ASN A 340 41.81 -18.97 -9.18
CA ASN A 340 41.99 -20.30 -8.59
C ASN A 340 41.37 -20.64 -7.22
N TYR A 341 40.73 -21.83 -7.23
CA TYR A 341 40.44 -22.75 -6.12
C TYR A 341 39.14 -22.64 -5.30
N PHE A 342 37.97 -22.30 -5.87
CA PHE A 342 36.69 -22.55 -5.17
C PHE A 342 35.52 -22.86 -6.12
N HIS A 343 35.65 -23.89 -6.95
CA HIS A 343 34.51 -24.44 -7.69
C HIS A 343 34.39 -25.91 -7.32
N ILE A 344 33.39 -26.27 -6.51
CA ILE A 344 32.69 -27.58 -6.42
C ILE A 344 31.70 -27.59 -5.24
N ALA A 345 31.93 -26.81 -4.15
CA ALA A 345 31.04 -26.82 -2.98
C ALA A 345 29.77 -25.96 -3.10
N TYR A 346 29.75 -24.96 -3.99
CA TYR A 346 28.66 -23.97 -4.07
C TYR A 346 27.37 -24.48 -4.75
N PHE A 347 27.47 -25.47 -5.64
CA PHE A 347 26.32 -25.91 -6.44
C PHE A 347 25.37 -26.85 -5.69
N SER A 348 25.88 -27.62 -4.73
CA SER A 348 25.10 -28.59 -3.94
C SER A 348 24.27 -27.92 -2.84
N TYR A 349 24.73 -26.80 -2.29
CA TYR A 349 24.11 -26.12 -1.14
C TYR A 349 22.91 -25.25 -1.53
N PHE A 350 22.96 -24.63 -2.72
CA PHE A 350 21.85 -23.80 -3.23
C PHE A 350 20.61 -24.63 -3.59
N HIS A 351 20.81 -25.86 -4.05
CA HIS A 351 19.70 -26.77 -4.38
C HIS A 351 18.93 -27.24 -3.14
N PHE A 352 19.63 -27.47 -2.02
CA PHE A 352 19.02 -27.93 -0.77
C PHE A 352 18.20 -26.84 -0.06
N CYS A 353 18.67 -25.59 -0.09
CA CYS A 353 17.92 -24.45 0.47
C CYS A 353 16.67 -24.09 -0.36
N PHE A 354 16.72 -24.25 -1.68
CA PHE A 354 15.57 -23.99 -2.55
C PHE A 354 14.46 -25.03 -2.35
N GLU A 355 14.79 -26.32 -2.23
CA GLU A 355 13.79 -27.37 -1.96
C GLU A 355 13.11 -27.21 -0.58
N SER A 356 13.82 -26.72 0.43
CA SER A 356 13.27 -26.54 1.78
C SER A 356 12.35 -25.32 1.89
N MET A 357 12.55 -24.31 1.04
CA MET A 357 11.63 -23.16 0.92
C MET A 357 10.36 -23.51 0.14
N VAL A 358 10.43 -24.34 -0.89
CA VAL A 358 9.25 -24.71 -1.69
C VAL A 358 8.30 -25.65 -0.95
N LYS A 359 8.79 -26.43 0.03
CA LYS A 359 7.97 -27.37 0.81
C LYS A 359 7.22 -26.77 2.01
N ASN A 360 7.43 -25.49 2.33
CA ASN A 360 6.83 -24.80 3.48
C ASN A 360 5.98 -23.56 3.10
N TRP A 361 5.49 -23.50 1.86
CA TRP A 361 4.53 -22.49 1.39
C TRP A 361 3.24 -23.14 0.90
#